data_AF-A0A8J3WE10-F1
#
_entry.id   AF-A0A8J3WE10-F1
#
_cell.length_a   1.000
_cell.length_b   1.000
_cell.length_c   1.000
_cell.angle_alpha   90.00
_cell.angle_beta   90.00
_cell.angle_gamma   90.00
#
_symmetry.space_group_name_H-M   'P 1'
#
loop_
_entity.id
_entity.type
_entity.pdbx_description
1 polymer ?
#
loop_
_entity_poly.entity_id
_entity_poly.type
_entity_poly.pdbx_seq_one_letter_code
_entity_poly.pdbx_strand_id
1 'polypeptide(L)' 'MSPSSRGAHEDVAAYALGVLDEADHQAFERHLMSCEECQAELRELSEVPGLLDAVRKDRSTSLTGPLDDDRTPR' A
#
# COMPACT_ATOMS: atom_id res chain seq x y z
N MET A 1 -25.66 -12.91 1.54
CA MET A 1 -24.46 -13.16 0.73
C MET A 1 -23.35 -13.54 1.69
N SER A 2 -22.74 -14.71 1.55
CA SER A 2 -21.54 -15.08 2.32
C SER A 2 -20.42 -15.34 1.30
N PRO A 3 -19.58 -14.34 1.01
CA PRO A 3 -18.50 -14.43 0.02
C PRO A 3 -17.18 -14.94 0.63
N SER A 4 -17.21 -15.58 1.80
CA SER A 4 -16.04 -15.67 2.68
C SER A 4 -14.91 -16.62 2.25
N SER A 5 -15.00 -17.28 1.09
CA SER A 5 -13.94 -18.17 0.61
C SER A 5 -13.49 -17.94 -0.83
N ARG A 6 -14.17 -17.05 -1.58
CA ARG A 6 -13.77 -16.67 -2.95
C ARG A 6 -13.43 -15.18 -3.05
N GLY A 7 -14.16 -14.33 -2.32
CA GLY A 7 -13.82 -12.91 -2.16
C GLY A 7 -12.53 -12.68 -1.38
N ALA A 8 -12.21 -13.57 -0.44
CA ALA A 8 -11.01 -13.43 0.39
C ALA A 8 -9.70 -13.40 -0.41
N HIS A 9 -9.62 -13.99 -1.61
CA HIS A 9 -8.43 -13.83 -2.47
C HIS A 9 -8.44 -12.48 -3.22
N GLU A 10 -9.62 -12.00 -3.60
CA GLU A 10 -9.81 -10.69 -4.25
C GLU A 10 -9.50 -9.53 -3.26
N ASP A 11 -9.60 -9.78 -1.96
CA ASP A 11 -9.39 -8.81 -0.89
C ASP A 11 -7.92 -8.54 -0.54
N VAL A 12 -6.95 -9.27 -1.11
CA VAL A 12 -5.51 -9.10 -0.77
C VAL A 12 -4.98 -7.70 -1.10
N ALA A 13 -5.41 -7.13 -2.22
CA ALA A 13 -5.05 -5.77 -2.61
C ALA A 13 -5.73 -4.74 -1.70
N ALA A 14 -6.99 -4.95 -1.34
CA ALA A 14 -7.73 -4.07 -0.44
C ALA A 14 -7.13 -4.08 0.98
N TYR A 15 -6.71 -5.25 1.45
CA TYR A 15 -5.98 -5.45 2.70
C TYR A 15 -4.64 -4.70 2.68
N ALA A 16 -3.81 -4.91 1.65
CA ALA A 16 -2.51 -4.25 1.51
C ALA A 16 -2.60 -2.71 1.46
N LEU A 17 -3.69 -2.19 0.87
CA LEU A 17 -3.97 -0.76 0.78
C LEU A 17 -4.66 -0.19 2.04
N GLY A 18 -5.08 -1.04 2.99
CA GLY A 18 -5.77 -0.64 4.22
C GLY A 18 -7.17 -0.06 4.01
N VAL A 19 -7.88 -0.51 2.96
CA VAL A 19 -9.23 0.00 2.61
C VAL A 19 -10.39 -0.91 3.03
N LEU A 20 -10.09 -2.08 3.62
CA LEU A 20 -11.09 -2.96 4.21
C LEU A 20 -11.67 -2.34 5.49
N ASP A 21 -12.93 -2.65 5.78
CA ASP A 21 -13.49 -2.39 7.11
C ASP A 21 -12.97 -3.40 8.14
N GLU A 22 -13.22 -3.11 9.42
CA GLU A 22 -12.72 -3.88 10.54
C GLU A 22 -13.16 -5.36 10.52
N ALA A 23 -14.39 -5.63 10.09
CA ALA A 23 -14.90 -7.01 10.08
C ALA A 23 -14.25 -7.83 8.95
N ASP A 24 -14.08 -7.22 7.79
CA ASP A 24 -13.42 -7.83 6.64
C ASP A 24 -11.91 -8.00 6.88
N HIS A 25 -11.26 -7.05 7.56
CA HIS A 25 -9.85 -7.16 7.96
C HIS A 25 -9.62 -8.39 8.84
N GLN A 26 -10.41 -8.59 9.89
CA GLN A 26 -10.29 -9.76 10.78
C GLN A 26 -10.64 -11.08 10.07
N ALA A 27 -11.57 -11.05 9.11
CA ALA A 27 -11.87 -12.22 8.30
C ALA A 27 -10.69 -12.60 7.40
N PHE A 28 -10.08 -11.61 6.75
CA PHE A 28 -8.92 -11.81 5.88
C PHE A 28 -7.69 -12.29 6.66
N GLU A 29 -7.40 -11.76 7.85
CA GLU A 29 -6.27 -12.22 8.69
C GLU A 29 -6.37 -13.71 9.05
N ARG A 30 -7.59 -14.19 9.36
CA ARG A 30 -7.83 -15.62 9.64
C ARG A 30 -7.59 -16.49 8.41
N HIS A 31 -7.99 -16.02 7.22
CA HIS A 31 -7.70 -16.69 5.96
C HIS A 31 -6.20 -16.72 5.67
N LEU A 32 -5.52 -15.59 5.86
CA LEU A 32 -4.09 -15.41 5.62
C LEU A 32 -3.22 -16.41 6.39
N MET A 33 -3.60 -16.76 7.63
CA MET A 33 -2.90 -17.79 8.41
C MET A 33 -2.93 -19.19 7.79
N SER A 34 -3.88 -19.48 6.91
CA SER A 34 -4.11 -20.81 6.34
C SER A 34 -3.90 -20.92 4.83
N CYS A 35 -3.68 -19.79 4.13
CA CYS A 35 -3.58 -19.74 2.68
C CYS A 35 -2.21 -19.23 2.21
N GLU A 36 -1.38 -20.13 1.70
CA GLU A 36 -0.03 -19.80 1.20
C GLU A 36 -0.06 -18.89 -0.04
N GLU A 37 -1.10 -19.00 -0.88
CA GLU A 37 -1.27 -18.16 -2.07
C GLU A 37 -1.49 -16.70 -1.69
N CYS A 38 -2.41 -16.40 -0.75
CA CYS A 38 -2.61 -15.05 -0.26
C CYS A 38 -1.37 -14.49 0.46
N GLN A 39 -0.57 -15.33 1.13
CA GLN A 39 0.70 -14.91 1.72
C GLN A 39 1.76 -14.55 0.66
N ALA A 40 1.81 -15.29 -0.44
CA ALA A 40 2.70 -15.01 -1.56
C ALA A 40 2.31 -13.71 -2.26
N GLU A 41 1.05 -13.56 -2.64
CA GLU A 41 0.51 -12.34 -3.27
C GLU A 41 0.70 -11.10 -2.38
N LEU A 42 0.44 -11.21 -1.07
CA LEU A 42 0.66 -10.10 -0.14
C LEU A 42 2.15 -9.70 -0.07
N ARG A 43 3.07 -10.66 -0.18
CA ARG A 43 4.51 -10.40 -0.19
C ARG A 43 4.92 -9.64 -1.45
N GLU A 44 4.47 -10.09 -2.61
CA GLU A 44 4.73 -9.41 -3.89
C GLU A 44 4.16 -7.98 -3.88
N LEU A 45 2.94 -7.81 -3.35
CA LEU A 45 2.34 -6.48 -3.19
C LEU A 45 3.10 -5.63 -2.17
N SER A 46 3.70 -6.20 -1.14
CA SER A 46 4.47 -5.47 -0.11
C SER A 46 5.85 -5.01 -0.58
N GLU A 47 6.40 -5.61 -1.63
CA GLU A 47 7.65 -5.17 -2.25
C GLU A 47 7.47 -3.84 -3.03
N VAL A 48 6.25 -3.56 -3.51
CA VAL A 48 5.94 -2.36 -4.28
C VAL A 48 5.92 -1.06 -3.43
N PRO A 49 5.29 -1.00 -2.24
CA PRO A 49 5.34 0.16 -1.35
C PRO A 49 6.75 0.58 -0.95
N GLY A 50 7.67 -0.37 -0.73
CA GLY A 50 9.06 -0.06 -0.38
C GLY A 50 9.79 0.70 -1.49
N LEU A 51 9.53 0.32 -2.76
CA LEU A 51 10.03 1.05 -3.93
C LEU A 51 9.37 2.43 -4.07
N LEU A 52 8.07 2.54 -3.79
CA LEU A 52 7.35 3.82 -3.82
C LEU A 52 7.82 4.79 -2.72
N ASP A 53 8.10 4.30 -1.52
CA ASP A 53 8.67 5.10 -0.43
C ASP A 53 10.08 5.61 -0.79
N ALA A 54 10.90 4.75 -1.38
CA ALA A 54 12.22 5.14 -1.89
C ALA A 54 12.14 6.25 -2.95
N VAL A 55 11.19 6.15 -3.90
CA VAL A 55 10.97 7.19 -4.93
C VAL A 55 10.42 8.49 -4.33
N ARG A 56 9.50 8.41 -3.35
CA ARG A 56 9.01 9.61 -2.63
C ARG A 56 10.14 10.32 -1.91
N LYS A 57 10.98 9.56 -1.20
CA LYS A 57 12.11 10.07 -0.43
C LYS A 57 13.16 10.74 -1.34
N ASP A 58 13.39 10.21 -2.54
CA ASP A 58 14.26 10.81 -3.55
C ASP A 58 13.72 12.16 -4.06
N ARG A 59 12.40 12.29 -4.28
CA ARG A 59 11.79 13.56 -4.74
C ARG A 59 11.66 14.61 -3.65
N SER A 60 11.45 14.21 -2.40
CA SER A 60 11.26 15.13 -1.27
C SER A 60 12.52 15.92 -0.89
N THR A 61 13.71 15.39 -1.16
CA THR A 61 14.97 16.11 -0.92
C THR A 61 15.23 17.19 -1.96
N SER A 62 14.59 17.12 -3.14
CA SER A 62 14.72 18.12 -4.20
C SER A 62 13.78 19.31 -4.02
N LEU A 63 12.63 19.15 -3.36
CA LEU A 63 11.62 20.21 -3.16
C LEU A 63 11.88 21.07 -1.91
N THR A 64 12.96 20.81 -1.17
CA THR A 64 13.42 21.65 -0.05
C THR A 64 14.75 22.32 -0.40
N GLY A 65 14.85 22.89 -1.60
CA GLY A 65 15.86 23.90 -1.89
C GLY A 65 15.44 25.23 -1.27
N PRO A 66 16.38 26.08 -0.79
CA PRO A 66 16.03 27.44 -0.38
C PRO A 66 15.29 28.12 -1.54
N LEU A 67 14.18 28.80 -1.23
CA LEU A 67 13.49 29.65 -2.20
C LEU A 67 14.50 30.73 -2.63
N ASP A 68 15.16 30.53 -3.77
CA ASP A 68 15.92 31.59 -4.44
C ASP A 68 14.91 32.66 -4.86
N ASP A 69 14.76 33.67 -4.00
CA ASP A 69 14.09 34.94 -4.28
C ASP A 69 14.96 35.74 -5.28
N ASP A 70 15.00 35.30 -6.53
CA ASP A 70 15.61 36.07 -7.63
C ASP A 70 14.54 36.42 -8.66
N ARG A 71 13.68 37.41 -8.32
CA ARG A 71 12.86 38.08 -9.33
C ARG A 71 12.39 39.48 -8.89
N THR A 72 13.32 40.43 -8.81
CA THR A 72 12.95 41.85 -8.91
C THR A 72 13.19 42.33 -10.35
N PRO A 73 12.16 42.36 -11.23
CA PRO A 73 12.30 42.99 -12.55
C PRO A 73 12.30 44.52 -12.40
N ARG A 74 13.21 45.18 -13.15
CA ARG A 74 13.28 46.64 -13.30
C ARG A 74 12.31 47.15 -14.36
#